data_AF-A0A1Q8BNV0-F1
#
_entry.id   AF-A0A1Q8BNV0-F1
#
_cell.length_a   1.000
_cell.length_b   1.000
_cell.length_c   1.000
_cell.angle_alpha   90.00
_cell.angle_beta   90.00
_cell.angle_gamma   90.00
#
_symmetry.space_group_name_H-M   'P 1'
#
loop_
_entity.id
_entity.type
_entity.pdbx_description
1 polymer ?
#
loop_
_entity_poly.entity_id
_entity_poly.type
_entity_poly.pdbx_seq_one_letter_code
_entity_poly.pdbx_strand_id
1 'polypeptide(L)'
;MKRILEFAFVLLAIGLSLPLQSGTAHPASSSIADSWIAAWNSHDPAKWATHFTSDVYYEDVTFGEISRGSAEAQKFAASFFTDVPDLKLELADSSVEGNHGSIQWILSGTDKGVFKTGKPFKVRGVSIVTVDHGKISRSIDYYDLATIMKQVGVLPAS
;
A
#
# COMPACT_ATOMS: atom_id res chain seq x y z
N MET A 1 -17.32 -15.24 -78.14
CA MET A 1 -16.43 -14.13 -78.57
C MET A 1 -15.83 -13.50 -77.32
N LYS A 2 -14.48 -13.48 -77.22
CA LYS A 2 -13.57 -12.60 -76.43
C LYS A 2 -13.87 -12.34 -74.93
N ARG A 3 -12.95 -12.33 -73.97
CA ARG A 3 -11.58 -12.83 -73.70
C ARG A 3 -11.22 -12.25 -72.30
N ILE A 4 -10.65 -13.06 -71.39
CA ILE A 4 -9.57 -12.72 -70.43
C ILE A 4 -9.89 -11.79 -69.23
N LEU A 5 -9.70 -12.27 -67.98
CA LEU A 5 -8.47 -12.07 -67.18
C LEU A 5 -8.59 -12.77 -65.80
N GLU A 6 -7.60 -13.60 -65.47
CA GLU A 6 -7.41 -14.22 -64.14
C GLU A 6 -6.88 -13.20 -63.11
N PHE A 7 -7.20 -13.38 -61.83
CA PHE A 7 -6.30 -13.04 -60.72
C PHE A 7 -6.65 -13.86 -59.48
N ALA A 8 -5.73 -14.74 -59.08
CA ALA A 8 -5.75 -15.44 -57.80
C ALA A 8 -5.30 -14.49 -56.68
N PHE A 9 -5.99 -14.51 -55.54
CA PHE A 9 -5.53 -13.91 -54.29
C PHE A 9 -5.69 -14.92 -53.16
N VAL A 10 -4.57 -15.52 -52.77
CA VAL A 10 -4.37 -16.18 -51.48
C VAL A 10 -3.95 -15.09 -50.49
N LEU A 11 -4.69 -14.88 -49.40
CA LEU A 11 -4.26 -14.06 -48.28
C LEU A 11 -4.31 -14.88 -46.99
N LEU A 12 -3.11 -15.18 -46.52
CA LEU A 12 -2.74 -15.82 -45.27
C LEU A 12 -3.03 -14.85 -44.11
N ALA A 13 -3.96 -15.17 -43.21
CA ALA A 13 -4.19 -14.39 -42.00
C ALA A 13 -3.12 -14.74 -40.94
N ILE A 14 -2.09 -13.90 -40.87
CA ILE A 14 -1.04 -13.92 -39.85
C ILE A 14 -1.62 -13.42 -38.52
N GLY A 15 -1.36 -14.17 -37.44
CA GLY A 15 -1.85 -13.88 -36.10
C GLY A 15 -1.43 -12.50 -35.58
N LEU A 16 -2.40 -11.70 -35.18
CA LEU A 16 -2.19 -10.51 -34.35
C LEU A 16 -2.05 -10.95 -32.88
N SER A 17 -0.82 -11.22 -32.45
CA SER A 17 -0.46 -11.08 -31.05
C SER A 17 -0.39 -9.58 -30.74
N LEU A 18 -1.40 -9.03 -30.06
CA LEU A 18 -1.27 -7.69 -29.48
C LEU A 18 -0.10 -7.72 -28.48
N PRO A 19 0.87 -6.79 -28.56
CA PRO A 19 1.80 -6.62 -27.47
C PRO A 19 1.00 -6.10 -26.26
N LEU A 20 1.17 -6.74 -25.10
CA LEU A 20 0.88 -6.14 -23.81
C LEU A 20 1.69 -4.84 -23.76
N GLN A 21 1.01 -3.72 -23.98
CA GLN A 21 1.63 -2.42 -23.90
C GLN A 21 1.97 -2.18 -22.43
N SER A 22 3.21 -2.47 -22.05
CA SER A 22 3.79 -2.01 -20.79
C SER A 22 3.56 -0.51 -20.71
N GLY A 23 2.79 -0.09 -19.70
CA GLY A 23 2.40 1.30 -19.52
C GLY A 23 3.60 2.21 -19.67
N THR A 24 3.50 3.17 -20.58
CA THR A 24 4.50 4.21 -20.75
C THR A 24 4.64 4.95 -19.42
N ALA A 25 5.83 4.91 -18.83
CA ALA A 25 6.16 5.69 -17.65
C ALA A 25 5.86 7.17 -17.92
N HIS A 26 4.81 7.68 -17.29
CA HIS A 26 4.55 9.10 -17.17
C HIS A 26 5.62 9.69 -16.23
N PRO A 27 6.11 10.93 -16.42
CA PRO A 27 6.88 11.60 -15.37
C PRO A 27 6.01 11.60 -14.10
N ALA A 28 6.46 10.86 -13.09
CA ALA A 28 5.58 10.37 -12.03
C ALA A 28 5.07 11.53 -11.16
N SER A 29 3.83 11.95 -11.37
CA SER A 29 3.00 12.40 -10.27
C SER A 29 3.04 11.29 -9.21
N SER A 30 3.59 11.57 -8.02
CA SER A 30 3.65 10.61 -6.92
C SER A 30 2.27 9.98 -6.69
N SER A 31 2.19 8.65 -6.69
CA SER A 31 0.93 7.95 -6.45
C SER A 31 0.45 8.18 -5.02
N ILE A 32 -0.83 7.92 -4.74
CA ILE A 32 -1.35 7.95 -3.36
C ILE A 32 -0.58 6.98 -2.44
N ALA A 33 -0.06 5.88 -2.99
CA ALA A 33 0.76 4.92 -2.25
C ALA A 33 2.12 5.53 -1.88
N ASP A 34 2.81 6.15 -2.83
CA ASP A 34 4.09 6.80 -2.59
C ASP A 34 3.97 7.93 -1.55
N SER A 35 2.95 8.77 -1.67
CA SER A 35 2.74 9.89 -0.75
C SER A 35 2.37 9.40 0.65
N TRP A 36 1.52 8.37 0.76
CA TRP A 36 1.13 7.75 2.02
C TRP A 36 2.33 7.10 2.75
N ILE A 37 3.18 6.37 2.01
CA ILE A 37 4.44 5.81 2.56
C ILE A 37 5.38 6.92 3.03
N ALA A 38 5.54 7.98 2.24
CA ALA A 38 6.34 9.14 2.61
C ALA A 38 5.79 9.87 3.86
N ALA A 39 4.47 9.85 4.06
CA ALA A 39 3.83 10.44 5.22
C ALA A 39 4.15 9.67 6.51
N TRP A 40 4.03 8.34 6.49
CA TRP A 40 4.45 7.49 7.60
C TRP A 40 5.93 7.66 7.93
N ASN A 41 6.79 7.65 6.91
CA ASN A 41 8.24 7.82 7.07
C ASN A 41 8.68 9.25 7.48
N SER A 42 7.73 10.19 7.59
CA SER A 42 8.02 11.53 8.10
C SER A 42 7.94 11.66 9.62
N HIS A 43 7.40 10.63 10.30
CA HIS A 43 7.19 10.61 11.75
C HIS A 43 6.42 11.81 12.29
N ASP A 44 5.59 12.43 11.44
CA ASP A 44 4.76 13.60 11.76
C ASP A 44 3.27 13.18 11.69
N PRO A 45 2.60 13.01 12.83
CA PRO A 45 1.19 12.63 12.88
C PRO A 45 0.26 13.58 12.12
N ALA A 46 0.55 14.88 12.18
CA ALA A 46 -0.28 15.89 11.55
C ALA A 46 -0.13 15.80 10.02
N LYS A 47 1.11 15.66 9.53
CA LYS A 47 1.38 15.47 8.10
C LYS A 47 0.77 14.16 7.60
N TRP A 48 0.89 13.08 8.35
CA TRP A 48 0.26 11.80 8.03
C TRP A 48 -1.27 11.94 7.91
N ALA A 49 -1.90 12.59 8.89
CA ALA A 49 -3.34 12.79 8.93
C ALA A 49 -3.90 13.57 7.72
N THR A 50 -3.09 14.39 7.04
CA THR A 50 -3.54 15.15 5.85
C THR A 50 -3.97 14.29 4.66
N HIS A 51 -3.52 13.02 4.62
CA HIS A 51 -3.83 12.07 3.56
C HIS A 51 -5.25 11.49 3.66
N PHE A 52 -5.95 11.76 4.76
CA PHE A 52 -7.27 11.19 5.02
C PHE A 52 -8.40 12.23 4.88
N THR A 53 -9.61 11.73 4.60
CA THR A 53 -10.83 12.54 4.77
C THR A 53 -11.05 12.85 6.25
N SER A 54 -11.84 13.89 6.54
CA SER A 54 -12.11 14.28 7.93
C SER A 54 -12.85 13.20 8.73
N ASP A 55 -13.60 12.34 8.04
CA ASP A 55 -14.44 11.27 8.55
C ASP A 55 -13.86 9.86 8.32
N VAL A 56 -12.55 9.77 8.07
CA VAL A 56 -11.87 8.51 7.75
C VAL A 56 -12.20 7.37 8.72
N TYR A 57 -12.40 6.17 8.18
CA TYR A 57 -12.36 4.93 8.96
C TYR A 57 -10.96 4.31 8.83
N TYR A 58 -10.22 4.23 9.93
CA TYR A 58 -8.93 3.55 9.98
C TYR A 58 -9.01 2.38 10.95
N GLU A 59 -8.55 1.20 10.53
CA GLU A 59 -8.56 0.00 11.34
C GLU A 59 -7.21 -0.72 11.24
N ASP A 60 -6.58 -0.95 12.39
CA ASP A 60 -5.49 -1.90 12.54
C ASP A 60 -6.07 -3.22 13.04
N VAL A 61 -6.26 -4.17 12.13
CA VAL A 61 -6.85 -5.47 12.47
C VAL A 61 -5.94 -6.27 13.38
N THR A 62 -4.63 -6.07 13.26
CA THR A 62 -3.61 -6.82 14.01
C THR A 62 -3.71 -6.56 15.51
N PHE A 63 -4.01 -5.32 15.89
CA PHE A 63 -4.21 -4.92 17.29
C PHE A 63 -5.69 -4.71 17.67
N GLY A 64 -6.62 -4.84 16.71
CA GLY A 64 -8.04 -4.61 16.93
C GLY A 64 -8.39 -3.16 17.23
N GLU A 65 -7.59 -2.22 16.74
CA GLU A 65 -7.76 -0.79 16.97
C GLU A 65 -8.55 -0.14 15.83
N ILE A 66 -9.49 0.73 16.18
CA ILE A 66 -10.29 1.50 15.21
C ILE A 66 -10.19 2.97 15.56
N SER A 67 -9.85 3.79 14.57
CA SER A 67 -9.90 5.25 14.63
C SER A 67 -10.97 5.79 13.67
N ARG A 68 -11.83 6.69 14.18
CA ARG A 68 -12.91 7.34 13.43
C ARG A 68 -12.63 8.83 13.33
N GLY A 69 -12.43 9.28 12.11
CA GLY A 69 -12.09 10.66 11.76
C GLY A 69 -10.60 10.97 11.94
N SER A 70 -10.18 12.07 11.32
CA SER A 70 -8.76 12.42 11.21
C SER A 70 -8.08 12.67 12.56
N ALA A 71 -8.83 13.15 13.56
CA ALA A 71 -8.30 13.42 14.90
C ALA A 71 -7.93 12.14 15.67
N GLU A 72 -8.74 11.08 15.58
CA GLU A 72 -8.42 9.79 16.18
C GLU A 72 -7.27 9.11 15.43
N ALA A 73 -7.31 9.16 14.10
CA ALA A 73 -6.24 8.63 13.26
C ALA A 73 -4.89 9.31 13.59
N GLN A 74 -4.87 10.63 13.76
CA GLN A 74 -3.65 11.36 14.16
C GLN A 74 -3.12 10.89 15.52
N LYS A 75 -4.00 10.61 16.50
CA LYS A 75 -3.58 10.07 17.81
C LYS A 75 -2.99 8.67 17.67
N PHE A 76 -3.60 7.82 16.85
CA PHE A 76 -3.07 6.50 16.52
C PHE A 76 -1.65 6.59 15.95
N ALA A 77 -1.44 7.41 14.92
CA ALA A 77 -0.11 7.61 14.34
C ALA A 77 0.90 8.15 15.38
N ALA A 78 0.50 9.08 16.23
CA ALA A 78 1.36 9.59 17.31
C ALA A 78 1.76 8.51 18.33
N SER A 79 0.85 7.61 18.68
CA SER A 79 1.16 6.45 19.52
C SER A 79 2.15 5.53 18.82
N PHE A 80 1.90 5.21 17.56
CA PHE A 80 2.76 4.32 16.78
C PHE A 80 4.19 4.86 16.62
N PHE A 81 4.35 6.16 16.39
CA PHE A 81 5.66 6.82 16.37
C PHE A 81 6.35 6.84 17.73
N THR A 82 5.60 6.79 18.83
CA THR A 82 6.18 6.66 20.17
C THR A 82 6.63 5.23 20.43
N ASP A 83 5.86 4.25 19.98
CA ASP A 83 6.13 2.83 20.22
C ASP A 83 7.23 2.26 19.32
N VAL A 84 7.39 2.83 18.11
CA VAL A 84 8.40 2.47 17.12
C VAL A 84 9.04 3.75 16.52
N PRO A 85 9.91 4.46 17.26
CA PRO A 85 10.43 5.78 16.87
C PRO A 85 11.28 5.80 15.60
N ASP A 86 11.88 4.68 15.27
CA ASP A 86 12.72 4.48 14.09
C ASP A 86 11.96 3.72 12.98
N LEU A 87 10.61 3.73 12.98
CA LEU A 87 9.88 2.99 11.97
C LEU A 87 10.30 3.41 10.56
N LYS A 88 10.21 2.45 9.65
CA LYS A 88 10.34 2.67 8.23
C LYS A 88 9.36 1.77 7.49
N LEU A 89 8.59 2.36 6.58
CA LEU A 89 7.81 1.66 5.59
C LEU A 89 8.51 1.70 4.22
N GLU A 90 8.65 0.54 3.61
CA GLU A 90 9.08 0.37 2.22
C GLU A 90 7.87 -0.02 1.39
N LEU A 91 7.58 0.71 0.30
CA LEU A 91 6.54 0.31 -0.65
C LEU A 91 6.98 -0.97 -1.36
N ALA A 92 6.20 -2.05 -1.22
CA ALA A 92 6.48 -3.32 -1.87
C ALA A 92 5.75 -3.42 -3.21
N ASP A 93 4.48 -3.02 -3.25
CA ASP A 93 3.62 -3.02 -4.43
C ASP A 93 2.36 -2.17 -4.14
N SER A 94 1.66 -1.73 -5.18
CA SER A 94 0.36 -1.07 -5.02
C SER A 94 -0.50 -1.19 -6.26
N SER A 95 -1.80 -1.38 -6.05
CA SER A 95 -2.83 -1.30 -7.09
C SER A 95 -4.02 -0.56 -6.51
N VAL A 96 -4.22 0.68 -6.95
CA VAL A 96 -5.38 1.50 -6.59
C VAL A 96 -6.06 1.91 -7.89
N GLU A 97 -7.24 1.32 -8.12
CA GLU A 97 -8.00 1.49 -9.35
C GLU A 97 -9.37 2.10 -9.03
N GLY A 98 -9.74 3.16 -9.76
CA GLY A 98 -10.93 3.94 -9.42
C GLY A 98 -10.79 4.54 -8.01
N ASN A 99 -11.60 4.06 -7.07
CA ASN A 99 -11.63 4.53 -5.69
C ASN A 99 -11.21 3.46 -4.66
N HIS A 100 -10.70 2.30 -5.08
CA HIS A 100 -10.40 1.20 -4.16
C HIS A 100 -9.12 0.47 -4.55
N GLY A 101 -8.42 -0.10 -3.57
CA GLY A 101 -7.22 -0.84 -3.87
C GLY A 101 -6.43 -1.32 -2.66
N SER A 102 -5.18 -1.69 -2.93
CA SER A 102 -4.23 -2.18 -1.96
C SER A 102 -2.89 -1.44 -2.05
N ILE A 103 -2.27 -1.25 -0.89
CA ILE A 103 -0.90 -0.78 -0.75
C ILE A 103 -0.16 -1.83 0.07
N GLN A 104 0.75 -2.58 -0.56
CA GLN A 104 1.60 -3.54 0.12
C GLN A 104 2.87 -2.87 0.59
N TRP A 105 3.25 -3.14 1.82
CA TRP A 105 4.39 -2.48 2.45
C TRP A 105 5.20 -3.44 3.31
N ILE A 106 6.42 -3.02 3.62
CA ILE A 106 7.28 -3.67 4.59
C ILE A 106 7.57 -2.68 5.70
N LEU A 107 7.07 -2.98 6.91
CA LEU A 107 7.33 -2.21 8.12
C LEU A 107 8.57 -2.78 8.79
N SER A 108 9.47 -1.91 9.22
CA SER A 108 10.58 -2.24 10.10
C SER A 108 10.78 -1.18 11.16
N GLY A 109 11.39 -1.54 12.27
CA GLY A 109 11.73 -0.63 13.36
C GLY A 109 12.18 -1.39 14.59
N THR A 110 12.32 -0.67 15.70
CA THR A 110 12.69 -1.21 17.01
C THR A 110 11.51 -1.14 17.97
N ASP A 111 11.16 -2.27 18.59
CA ASP A 111 10.09 -2.32 19.59
C ASP A 111 10.49 -1.59 20.89
N LYS A 112 10.02 -0.36 21.05
CA LYS A 112 10.23 0.47 22.25
C LYS A 112 9.00 0.56 23.13
N GLY A 113 7.81 0.43 22.57
CA GLY A 113 6.54 0.65 23.28
C GLY A 113 5.64 -0.57 23.44
N VAL A 114 5.45 -1.35 22.37
CA VAL A 114 4.45 -2.44 22.34
C VAL A 114 4.80 -3.57 23.31
N PHE A 115 5.97 -4.18 23.14
CA PHE A 115 6.49 -5.22 24.04
C PHE A 115 7.74 -4.75 24.80
N LYS A 116 8.29 -3.59 24.45
CA LYS A 116 9.40 -2.92 25.14
C LYS A 116 10.66 -3.79 25.23
N THR A 117 10.86 -4.66 24.23
CA THR A 117 12.01 -5.58 24.18
C THR A 117 13.29 -4.90 23.72
N GLY A 118 13.18 -3.74 23.05
CA GLY A 118 14.29 -3.03 22.44
C GLY A 118 14.89 -3.74 21.22
N LYS A 119 14.24 -4.79 20.71
CA LYS A 119 14.73 -5.57 19.56
C LYS A 119 14.15 -5.07 18.25
N PRO A 120 14.88 -5.22 17.14
CA PRO A 120 14.39 -4.87 15.82
C PRO A 120 13.37 -5.89 15.32
N PHE A 121 12.47 -5.44 14.44
CA PHE A 121 11.59 -6.29 13.68
C PHE A 121 11.44 -5.79 12.23
N LYS A 122 10.98 -6.70 11.35
CA LYS A 122 10.58 -6.44 9.97
C LYS A 122 9.40 -7.35 9.62
N VAL A 123 8.30 -6.77 9.15
CA VAL A 123 7.07 -7.49 8.82
C VAL A 123 6.46 -6.96 7.52
N ARG A 124 5.91 -7.85 6.70
CA ARG A 124 5.11 -7.47 5.53
C ARG A 124 3.67 -7.21 5.97
N GLY A 125 3.05 -6.20 5.37
CA GLY A 125 1.65 -5.91 5.54
C GLY A 125 1.00 -5.42 4.26
N VAL A 126 -0.32 -5.23 4.35
CA VAL A 126 -1.12 -4.62 3.31
C VAL A 126 -2.17 -3.71 3.93
N SER A 127 -2.35 -2.55 3.33
CA SER A 127 -3.47 -1.66 3.60
C SER A 127 -4.48 -1.76 2.48
N ILE A 128 -5.73 -2.08 2.80
CA ILE A 128 -6.86 -2.03 1.87
C ILE A 128 -7.50 -0.65 1.98
N VAL A 129 -7.43 0.11 0.90
CA VAL A 129 -7.79 1.54 0.91
C VAL A 129 -9.00 1.84 0.05
N THR A 130 -9.82 2.79 0.51
CA THR A 130 -10.81 3.50 -0.33
C THR A 130 -10.41 4.96 -0.41
N VAL A 131 -10.42 5.52 -1.61
CA VAL A 131 -9.97 6.88 -1.92
C VAL A 131 -11.17 7.71 -2.37
N ASP A 132 -11.38 8.85 -1.74
CA ASP A 132 -12.37 9.85 -2.13
C ASP A 132 -11.68 11.19 -2.40
N HIS A 133 -11.88 11.76 -3.59
CA HIS A 133 -11.29 13.03 -4.03
C HIS A 133 -9.77 13.15 -3.74
N GLY A 134 -9.02 12.07 -3.96
CA GLY A 134 -7.56 12.02 -3.76
C GLY A 134 -7.11 11.84 -2.31
N LYS A 135 -8.03 11.61 -1.37
CA LYS A 135 -7.75 11.31 0.04
C LYS A 135 -8.28 9.95 0.43
N ILE A 136 -7.65 9.29 1.40
CA ILE A 136 -8.10 8.00 1.90
C ILE A 136 -9.29 8.22 2.84
N SER A 137 -10.47 7.68 2.47
CA SER A 137 -11.67 7.69 3.32
C SER A 137 -11.79 6.43 4.17
N ARG A 138 -11.09 5.36 3.78
CA ARG A 138 -11.02 4.11 4.54
C ARG A 138 -9.68 3.43 4.38
N SER A 139 -9.07 2.98 5.47
CA SER A 139 -7.88 2.12 5.48
C SER A 139 -8.10 0.97 6.45
N ILE A 140 -7.86 -0.26 6.01
CA ILE A 140 -7.72 -1.41 6.91
C ILE A 140 -6.34 -2.02 6.73
N ASP A 141 -5.60 -2.17 7.82
CA ASP A 141 -4.26 -2.72 7.82
C ASP A 141 -4.27 -4.16 8.33
N TYR A 142 -3.54 -5.02 7.61
CA TYR A 142 -3.33 -6.42 7.95
C TYR A 142 -1.84 -6.76 7.91
N TYR A 143 -1.34 -7.35 8.99
CA TYR A 143 0.02 -7.87 9.09
C TYR A 143 0.11 -8.92 10.20
N ASP A 144 1.18 -9.72 10.20
CA ASP A 144 1.31 -10.85 11.12
C ASP A 144 2.00 -10.46 12.44
N LEU A 145 1.22 -10.29 13.51
CA LEU A 145 1.74 -10.02 14.85
C LEU A 145 2.66 -11.14 15.35
N ALA A 146 2.35 -12.40 15.03
CA ALA A 146 3.16 -13.53 15.50
C ALA A 146 4.57 -13.46 14.91
N THR A 147 4.70 -13.02 13.66
CA THR A 147 6.00 -12.73 13.04
C THR A 147 6.79 -11.68 13.83
N ILE A 148 6.16 -10.57 14.24
CA ILE A 148 6.81 -9.56 15.09
C ILE A 148 7.21 -10.17 16.44
N MET A 149 6.27 -10.81 17.13
CA MET A 149 6.48 -11.39 18.47
C MET A 149 7.63 -12.41 18.50
N LYS A 150 7.81 -13.20 17.43
CA LYS A 150 8.97 -14.10 17.30
C LYS A 150 10.28 -13.33 17.17
N GLN A 151 10.32 -12.31 16.32
CA GLN A 151 11.53 -11.50 16.09
C GLN A 151 11.95 -10.72 17.35
N VAL A 152 10.98 -10.19 18.10
CA VAL A 152 11.24 -9.49 19.36
C VAL A 152 11.44 -10.43 20.56
N GLY A 153 11.23 -11.74 20.37
CA GLY A 153 11.47 -12.79 21.36
C GLY A 153 10.41 -12.87 22.46
N VAL A 154 9.18 -12.46 22.17
CA VAL A 154 7.99 -12.71 22.98
C VAL A 154 7.46 -14.13 22.74
N LEU A 155 7.60 -14.63 21.51
CA LEU A 155 7.32 -16.03 21.14
C LEU A 155 8.62 -16.76 20.76
N PRO A 156 8.68 -18.09 20.91
CA PRO A 156 9.80 -18.88 20.41
C PRO A 156 10.02 -18.70 18.91
N ALA A 157 11.28 -18.64 18.50
CA ALA A 157 11.63 -18.78 17.08
C ALA A 157 11.20 -20.19 16.62
N SER A 158 10.63 -20.26 15.41
CA SER A 158 10.29 -21.51 14.73
C SER A 158 11.44 -22.02 13.88
#